data_AF-A0A9P3ZCB2-F1
#
_entry.id   AF-A0A9P3ZCB2-F1
#
_cell.length_a   1.000
_cell.length_b   1.000
_cell.length_c   1.000
_cell.angle_alpha   90.00
_cell.angle_beta   90.00
_cell.angle_gamma   90.00
#
_symmetry.space_group_name_H-M   'P 1'
#
loop_
_entity.id
_entity.type
_entity.pdbx_description
1 polymer ?
#
loop_
_entity_poly.entity_id
_entity_poly.type
_entity_poly.pdbx_seq_one_letter_code
_entity_poly.pdbx_strand_id
1 'polypeptide(L)'
;MNTKFLGKTLVASALVLTTLGTGLHSSYLGLNTNKVVKTAKAEEKMTNGQLWKKVKDSLIDSNIISGNENEEITVTYVNKTGYSSSVSAYGNNNDDFSSTPSNFSKLKEIDLKKDNVPSDDFNTTVSGEDSWKTLTSKLKEKGLVTDGQTVTIHCNDKSDNTKSSVSGKVGADLTSGNGTTFKKRFIDKITID
;
A
#
# COMPACT_ATOMS: atom_id res chain seq x y z
N MET A 1 72.11 2.02 -28.74
CA MET A 1 71.99 0.59 -28.35
C MET A 1 71.01 0.54 -27.19
N ASN A 2 69.75 0.21 -27.44
CA ASN A 2 69.16 -1.16 -27.41
C ASN A 2 69.24 -1.79 -26.01
N THR A 3 68.20 -2.30 -25.36
CA THR A 3 66.76 -2.49 -25.65
C THR A 3 66.15 -3.18 -24.40
N LYS A 4 64.83 -3.09 -24.24
CA LYS A 4 63.86 -4.16 -23.85
C LYS A 4 62.93 -3.70 -22.71
N PHE A 5 61.65 -3.37 -22.99
CA PHE A 5 60.46 -4.21 -23.34
C PHE A 5 59.63 -4.50 -22.07
N LEU A 6 58.43 -3.89 -21.93
CA LEU A 6 57.07 -4.39 -22.26
C LEU A 6 56.47 -5.28 -21.17
N GLY A 7 55.20 -5.22 -20.76
CA GLY A 7 53.97 -4.46 -21.05
C GLY A 7 53.06 -4.66 -19.80
N LYS A 8 51.78 -4.32 -19.69
CA LYS A 8 50.63 -4.19 -20.60
C LYS A 8 49.57 -3.39 -19.81
N THR A 9 49.03 -2.28 -20.31
CA THR A 9 47.81 -2.14 -21.13
C THR A 9 46.49 -2.45 -20.42
N LEU A 10 45.62 -1.44 -20.26
CA LEU A 10 44.20 -1.41 -20.64
C LEU A 10 43.63 0.01 -20.31
N VAL A 11 43.88 0.99 -21.19
CA VAL A 11 42.96 1.53 -22.20
C VAL A 11 41.66 2.11 -21.61
N ALA A 12 41.70 3.42 -21.35
CA ALA A 12 40.54 4.29 -21.33
C ALA A 12 40.23 4.74 -22.77
N SER A 13 38.95 4.79 -23.16
CA SER A 13 38.47 5.47 -24.37
C SER A 13 37.00 5.80 -24.15
N ALA A 14 36.69 7.04 -23.81
CA ALA A 14 36.50 8.18 -24.72
C ALA A 14 35.17 8.08 -25.49
N LEU A 15 34.19 8.80 -24.94
CA LEU A 15 32.93 9.21 -25.56
C LEU A 15 33.21 9.90 -26.90
N VAL A 16 32.74 9.33 -28.00
CA VAL A 16 32.75 10.00 -29.31
C VAL A 16 31.31 10.29 -29.71
N LEU A 17 30.98 11.58 -29.66
CA LEU A 17 29.76 12.17 -30.16
C LEU A 17 29.97 12.53 -31.64
N THR A 18 29.30 11.83 -32.56
CA THR A 18 29.18 12.26 -33.96
C THR A 18 27.73 12.64 -34.25
N THR A 19 27.53 13.93 -34.50
CA THR A 19 26.24 14.54 -34.86
C THR A 19 26.07 14.59 -36.38
N LEU A 20 24.80 14.49 -36.81
CA LEU A 20 24.21 14.94 -38.08
C LEU A 20 24.47 14.14 -39.36
N GLY A 21 23.56 13.20 -39.64
CA GLY A 21 23.09 12.92 -40.99
C GLY A 21 21.69 13.51 -41.17
N THR A 22 21.59 14.67 -41.82
CA THR A 22 20.33 15.21 -42.33
C THR A 22 19.87 14.37 -43.53
N GLY A 23 18.76 13.66 -43.36
CA GLY A 23 18.08 12.94 -44.43
C GLY A 23 16.57 13.06 -44.21
N LEU A 24 16.01 14.18 -44.66
CA LEU A 24 14.59 14.44 -44.64
C LEU A 24 13.90 13.45 -45.59
N HIS A 25 13.14 12.50 -45.06
CA HIS A 25 11.96 11.95 -45.74
C HIS A 25 10.86 11.78 -44.70
N SER A 26 9.84 12.60 -44.89
CA SER A 26 8.64 12.66 -44.07
C SER A 26 7.89 11.33 -44.17
N SER A 27 7.79 10.65 -43.04
CA SER A 27 6.63 9.81 -42.74
C SER A 27 6.20 10.18 -41.34
N TYR A 28 5.20 11.07 -41.32
CA TYR A 28 4.22 11.19 -40.27
C TYR A 28 3.86 9.80 -39.73
N LEU A 29 4.35 9.47 -38.54
CA LEU A 29 3.62 8.68 -37.57
C LEU A 29 4.29 8.95 -36.22
N GLY A 30 3.71 9.89 -35.50
CA GLY A 30 4.26 10.50 -34.29
C GLY A 30 4.74 9.46 -33.29
N LEU A 31 6.08 9.37 -33.13
CA LEU A 31 6.66 8.77 -31.95
C LEU A 31 6.20 9.62 -30.77
N ASN A 32 5.25 9.05 -30.05
CA ASN A 32 4.65 9.53 -28.84
C ASN A 32 5.75 9.89 -27.82
N THR A 33 6.16 11.15 -27.80
CA THR A 33 7.06 11.73 -26.79
C THR A 33 6.37 11.93 -25.44
N ASN A 34 5.12 11.49 -25.27
CA ASN A 34 4.55 11.28 -23.95
C ASN A 34 4.93 9.90 -23.40
N LYS A 35 6.24 9.67 -23.18
CA LYS A 35 6.64 8.91 -21.99
C LYS A 35 6.68 9.89 -20.81
N VAL A 36 5.55 10.59 -20.61
CA VAL A 36 5.24 11.15 -19.30
C VAL A 36 5.21 9.92 -18.41
N VAL A 37 6.14 9.87 -17.48
CA VAL A 37 6.08 9.02 -16.31
C VAL A 37 4.61 9.00 -15.87
N LYS A 38 3.90 7.87 -16.07
CA LYS A 38 2.49 7.66 -15.70
C LYS A 38 2.35 7.61 -14.16
N THR A 39 3.17 8.35 -13.43
CA THR A 39 3.10 8.42 -11.98
C THR A 39 2.19 9.60 -11.63
N ALA A 40 1.10 9.29 -10.94
CA ALA A 40 0.32 10.19 -10.07
C ALA A 40 -0.79 11.12 -10.63
N LYS A 41 -1.29 11.03 -11.88
CA LYS A 41 -2.52 11.79 -12.25
C LYS A 41 -3.84 11.11 -11.83
N ALA A 42 -3.84 9.80 -11.60
CA ALA A 42 -5.04 9.09 -11.13
C ALA A 42 -5.33 9.31 -9.63
N GLU A 43 -4.31 9.65 -8.84
CA GLU A 43 -4.43 9.88 -7.39
C GLU A 43 -5.08 11.22 -7.04
N GLU A 44 -5.13 12.18 -7.98
CA GLU A 44 -5.73 13.51 -7.73
C GLU A 44 -7.27 13.51 -7.68
N LYS A 45 -7.93 12.42 -8.10
CA LYS A 45 -9.40 12.36 -8.22
C LYS A 45 -10.06 11.21 -7.45
N MET A 46 -9.39 10.67 -6.44
CA MET A 46 -9.98 9.64 -5.61
C MET A 46 -11.03 10.23 -4.66
N THR A 47 -12.26 9.74 -4.71
CA THR A 47 -13.29 10.09 -3.72
C THR A 47 -13.05 9.36 -2.40
N ASN A 48 -13.71 9.80 -1.34
CA ASN A 48 -13.73 9.10 -0.05
C ASN A 48 -14.22 7.65 -0.18
N GLY A 49 -15.27 7.40 -0.96
CA GLY A 49 -15.76 6.04 -1.18
C GLY A 49 -14.74 5.15 -1.90
N GLN A 50 -14.03 5.70 -2.90
CA GLN A 50 -12.97 4.98 -3.62
C GLN A 50 -11.74 4.69 -2.74
N LEU A 51 -11.33 5.66 -1.90
CA LEU A 51 -10.27 5.47 -0.92
C LEU A 51 -10.63 4.37 0.07
N TRP A 52 -11.82 4.46 0.65
CA TRP A 52 -12.34 3.51 1.61
C TRP A 52 -12.41 2.09 1.00
N LYS A 53 -12.91 1.95 -0.22
CA LYS A 53 -13.00 0.66 -0.92
C LYS A 53 -11.63 0.03 -1.14
N LYS A 54 -10.64 0.81 -1.57
CA LYS A 54 -9.26 0.31 -1.70
C LYS A 54 -8.70 -0.23 -0.37
N VAL A 55 -8.99 0.44 0.74
CA VAL A 55 -8.61 -0.05 2.09
C VAL A 55 -9.38 -1.32 2.42
N LYS A 56 -10.71 -1.32 2.29
CA LYS A 56 -11.57 -2.49 2.52
C LYS A 56 -11.08 -3.72 1.76
N ASP A 57 -10.87 -3.59 0.46
CA ASP A 57 -10.44 -4.71 -0.38
C ASP A 57 -9.10 -5.28 0.11
N SER A 58 -8.20 -4.42 0.63
CA SER A 58 -6.92 -4.87 1.20
C SER A 58 -7.11 -5.65 2.52
N LEU A 59 -8.11 -5.27 3.33
CA LEU A 59 -8.46 -5.99 4.56
C LEU A 59 -9.08 -7.35 4.25
N ILE A 60 -9.90 -7.45 3.20
CA ILE A 60 -10.49 -8.71 2.71
C ILE A 60 -9.38 -9.63 2.21
N ASP A 61 -8.49 -9.13 1.34
CA ASP A 61 -7.35 -9.90 0.81
C ASP A 61 -6.45 -10.46 1.92
N SER A 62 -6.36 -9.74 3.04
CA SER A 62 -5.55 -10.11 4.22
C SER A 62 -6.28 -10.97 5.25
N ASN A 63 -7.51 -11.37 4.93
CA ASN A 63 -8.42 -12.13 5.79
C ASN A 63 -8.70 -11.47 7.15
N ILE A 64 -8.56 -10.15 7.26
CA ILE A 64 -8.82 -9.40 8.51
C ILE A 64 -10.32 -9.15 8.71
N ILE A 65 -11.07 -9.03 7.61
CA ILE A 65 -12.53 -8.87 7.57
C ILE A 65 -13.13 -9.82 6.52
N SER A 66 -14.42 -10.08 6.63
CA SER A 66 -15.19 -10.86 5.65
C SER A 66 -15.84 -9.98 4.55
N GLY A 67 -15.98 -8.68 4.78
CA GLY A 67 -16.62 -7.73 3.86
C GLY A 67 -18.15 -7.73 3.94
N ASN A 68 -18.74 -8.05 5.10
CA ASN A 68 -20.20 -8.09 5.28
C ASN A 68 -20.76 -6.84 5.96
N GLU A 69 -22.09 -6.79 6.11
CA GLU A 69 -22.85 -5.67 6.70
C GLU A 69 -22.65 -5.48 8.20
N ASN A 70 -22.04 -6.44 8.90
CA ASN A 70 -21.79 -6.35 10.34
C ASN A 70 -20.36 -5.90 10.68
N GLU A 71 -19.59 -5.54 9.67
CA GLU A 71 -18.22 -5.04 9.81
C GLU A 71 -18.16 -3.58 9.38
N GLU A 72 -18.04 -2.65 10.32
CA GLU A 72 -17.83 -1.22 10.03
C GLU A 72 -16.34 -0.91 9.95
N ILE A 73 -15.92 -0.25 8.87
CA ILE A 73 -14.55 0.20 8.67
C ILE A 73 -14.53 1.73 8.66
N THR A 74 -13.78 2.32 9.58
CA THR A 74 -13.49 3.76 9.60
C THR A 74 -12.06 4.00 9.17
N VAL A 75 -11.88 4.67 8.03
CA VAL A 75 -10.56 5.01 7.50
C VAL A 75 -10.25 6.46 7.82
N THR A 76 -9.22 6.68 8.63
CA THR A 76 -8.69 8.01 8.95
C THR A 76 -7.41 8.25 8.14
N TYR A 77 -7.37 9.38 7.44
CA TYR A 77 -6.27 9.77 6.58
C TYR A 77 -5.98 11.27 6.72
N VAL A 78 -4.82 11.69 6.23
CA VAL A 78 -4.44 13.09 6.12
C VAL A 78 -4.56 13.50 4.65
N ASN A 79 -5.20 14.63 4.41
CA ASN A 79 -5.34 15.19 3.07
C ASN A 79 -4.12 16.04 2.69
N LYS A 80 -4.07 16.51 1.44
CA LYS A 80 -2.96 17.33 0.90
C LYS A 80 -2.80 18.69 1.62
N THR A 81 -3.83 19.18 2.32
CA THR A 81 -3.75 20.39 3.13
C THR A 81 -3.28 20.14 4.56
N GLY A 82 -2.99 18.88 4.92
CA GLY A 82 -2.45 18.48 6.22
C GLY A 82 -3.51 18.20 7.29
N TYR A 83 -4.80 18.37 6.98
CA TYR A 83 -5.88 18.08 7.92
C TYR A 83 -6.23 16.58 7.92
N SER A 84 -6.59 16.07 9.09
CA SER A 84 -7.15 14.72 9.21
C SER A 84 -8.60 14.70 8.74
N SER A 85 -8.99 13.64 8.06
CA SER A 85 -10.36 13.38 7.62
C SER A 85 -10.65 11.89 7.79
N SER A 86 -11.92 11.54 7.99
CA SER A 86 -12.36 10.15 8.12
C SER A 86 -13.51 9.85 7.18
N VAL A 87 -13.59 8.58 6.78
CA VAL A 87 -14.71 8.03 6.02
C VAL A 87 -15.05 6.66 6.60
N SER A 88 -16.33 6.44 6.88
CA SER A 88 -16.83 5.21 7.50
C SER A 88 -17.95 4.61 6.66
N ALA A 89 -17.92 3.29 6.52
CA ALA A 89 -19.00 2.50 5.93
C ALA A 89 -18.90 1.04 6.37
N TYR A 90 -19.99 0.29 6.19
CA TYR A 90 -20.02 -1.15 6.41
C TYR A 90 -19.39 -1.93 5.26
N GLY A 91 -18.81 -3.09 5.53
CA GLY A 91 -18.01 -3.89 4.60
C GLY A 91 -18.73 -4.31 3.32
N ASN A 92 -20.06 -4.44 3.37
CA ASN A 92 -20.88 -4.73 2.19
C ASN A 92 -21.07 -3.53 1.25
N ASN A 93 -20.66 -2.31 1.63
CA ASN A 93 -20.76 -1.14 0.76
C ASN A 93 -19.75 -1.18 -0.40
N ASN A 94 -20.09 -0.46 -1.46
CA ASN A 94 -19.20 -0.15 -2.56
C ASN A 94 -18.54 1.22 -2.36
N ASP A 95 -18.06 1.87 -3.42
CA ASP A 95 -17.38 3.16 -3.42
C ASP A 95 -18.30 4.36 -3.70
N ASP A 96 -19.60 4.13 -3.88
CA ASP A 96 -20.58 5.13 -4.32
C ASP A 96 -21.24 5.92 -3.19
N PHE A 97 -21.11 5.48 -1.94
CA PHE A 97 -21.68 6.17 -0.77
C PHE A 97 -21.06 7.55 -0.48
N SER A 98 -19.90 7.87 -1.06
CA SER A 98 -19.29 9.19 -0.94
C SER A 98 -18.51 9.59 -2.19
N SER A 99 -19.01 10.65 -2.85
CA SER A 99 -18.36 11.31 -3.99
C SER A 99 -17.43 12.46 -3.58
N THR A 100 -17.30 12.74 -2.26
CA THR A 100 -16.43 13.81 -1.75
C THR A 100 -14.98 13.55 -2.16
N PRO A 101 -14.30 14.51 -2.80
CA PRO A 101 -12.88 14.37 -3.11
C PRO A 101 -12.07 14.18 -1.83
N SER A 102 -11.29 13.10 -1.75
CA SER A 102 -10.49 12.83 -0.56
C SER A 102 -9.31 13.79 -0.43
N ASN A 103 -8.76 14.25 -1.55
CA ASN A 103 -7.46 14.94 -1.58
C ASN A 103 -6.40 14.16 -0.77
N PHE A 104 -6.43 12.83 -0.86
CA PHE A 104 -5.59 11.94 -0.06
C PHE A 104 -4.10 12.28 -0.18
N SER A 105 -3.39 12.22 0.96
CA SER A 105 -1.95 12.37 1.05
C SER A 105 -1.31 11.18 1.75
N LYS A 106 -1.82 10.79 2.94
CA LYS A 106 -1.33 9.61 3.66
C LYS A 106 -2.43 8.96 4.49
N LEU A 107 -2.37 7.64 4.65
CA LEU A 107 -3.16 6.92 5.67
C LEU A 107 -2.60 7.21 7.07
N LYS A 108 -3.47 7.16 8.08
CA LYS A 108 -3.11 7.33 9.48
C LYS A 108 -3.58 6.16 10.33
N GLU A 109 -4.85 5.81 10.19
CA GLU A 109 -5.50 4.83 11.07
C GLU A 109 -6.69 4.18 10.38
N ILE A 110 -6.94 2.93 10.72
CA ILE A 110 -8.13 2.18 10.31
C ILE A 110 -8.72 1.56 11.58
N ASP A 111 -9.92 1.98 11.95
CA ASP A 111 -10.68 1.37 13.04
C ASP A 111 -11.72 0.39 12.47
N LEU A 112 -11.86 -0.75 13.14
CA LEU A 112 -12.75 -1.83 12.75
C LEU A 112 -13.72 -2.12 13.90
N LYS A 113 -15.01 -2.14 13.58
CA LYS A 113 -16.04 -2.72 14.46
C LYS A 113 -16.60 -3.96 13.78
N LYS A 114 -16.69 -5.05 14.54
CA LYS A 114 -17.20 -6.34 14.06
C LYS A 114 -18.27 -6.79 15.03
N ASP A 115 -19.52 -6.61 14.62
CA ASP A 115 -20.68 -7.02 15.38
C ASP A 115 -21.24 -8.32 14.79
N ASN A 116 -22.04 -9.07 15.58
CA ASN A 116 -22.79 -10.23 15.10
C ASN A 116 -22.02 -11.19 14.17
N VAL A 117 -20.75 -11.48 14.47
CA VAL A 117 -19.89 -12.33 13.63
C VAL A 117 -20.56 -13.70 13.44
N PRO A 118 -20.86 -14.14 12.21
CA PRO A 118 -21.52 -15.41 11.94
C PRO A 118 -20.75 -16.59 12.54
N SER A 119 -21.45 -17.67 12.90
CA SER A 119 -20.86 -18.86 13.53
C SER A 119 -19.66 -19.42 12.76
N ASP A 120 -19.73 -19.38 11.43
CA ASP A 120 -18.67 -19.90 10.54
C ASP A 120 -17.37 -19.08 10.61
N ASP A 121 -17.46 -17.79 10.96
CA ASP A 121 -16.31 -16.88 11.07
C ASP A 121 -15.95 -16.53 12.53
N PHE A 122 -16.79 -16.94 13.49
CA PHE A 122 -16.70 -16.55 14.90
C PHE A 122 -15.42 -17.03 15.59
N ASN A 123 -14.94 -18.21 15.20
CA ASN A 123 -13.72 -18.83 15.73
C ASN A 123 -12.53 -18.73 14.76
N THR A 124 -12.67 -18.00 13.65
CA THR A 124 -11.59 -17.84 12.68
C THR A 124 -10.38 -17.18 13.33
N THR A 125 -9.23 -17.81 13.17
CA THR A 125 -7.93 -17.25 13.53
C THR A 125 -7.14 -16.90 12.29
N VAL A 126 -6.26 -15.91 12.42
CA VAL A 126 -5.35 -15.50 11.36
C VAL A 126 -3.94 -15.39 11.91
N SER A 127 -2.96 -15.78 11.10
CA SER A 127 -1.56 -15.48 11.35
C SER A 127 -1.37 -13.98 11.28
N GLY A 128 -0.97 -13.35 12.39
CA GLY A 128 -0.73 -11.92 12.43
C GLY A 128 0.33 -11.50 11.41
N GLU A 129 1.33 -12.35 11.20
CA GLU A 129 2.37 -12.13 10.21
C GLU A 129 1.85 -12.14 8.77
N ASP A 130 1.08 -13.17 8.40
CA ASP A 130 0.57 -13.29 7.03
C ASP A 130 -0.47 -12.19 6.73
N SER A 131 -1.32 -11.86 7.70
CA SER A 131 -2.25 -10.74 7.59
C SER A 131 -1.52 -9.41 7.44
N TRP A 132 -0.43 -9.19 8.18
CA TRP A 132 0.37 -7.96 8.05
C TRP A 132 1.08 -7.86 6.69
N LYS A 133 1.73 -8.94 6.25
CA LYS A 133 2.44 -8.99 4.95
C LYS A 133 1.48 -8.74 3.80
N THR A 134 0.32 -9.40 3.82
CA THR A 134 -0.70 -9.25 2.77
C THR A 134 -1.28 -7.84 2.77
N LEU A 135 -1.60 -7.30 3.95
CA LEU A 135 -2.20 -5.98 4.09
C LEU A 135 -1.27 -4.89 3.55
N THR A 136 -0.02 -4.90 4.00
CA THR A 136 0.96 -3.90 3.57
C THR A 136 1.28 -3.98 2.09
N SER A 137 1.37 -5.19 1.51
CA SER A 137 1.51 -5.38 0.06
C SER A 137 0.33 -4.79 -0.70
N LYS A 138 -0.90 -5.10 -0.28
CA LYS A 138 -2.13 -4.64 -0.98
C LYS A 138 -2.37 -3.14 -0.85
N LEU A 139 -2.08 -2.56 0.31
CA LEU A 139 -2.13 -1.10 0.48
C LEU A 139 -1.06 -0.41 -0.38
N LYS A 140 0.15 -0.98 -0.49
CA LYS A 140 1.23 -0.44 -1.33
C LYS A 140 0.89 -0.52 -2.81
N GLU A 141 0.37 -1.65 -3.29
CA GLU A 141 -0.11 -1.83 -4.69
C GLU A 141 -1.14 -0.76 -5.08
N LYS A 142 -1.95 -0.31 -4.11
CA LYS A 142 -3.01 0.69 -4.30
C LYS A 142 -2.54 2.14 -4.09
N GLY A 143 -1.26 2.36 -3.80
CA GLY A 143 -0.65 3.67 -3.54
C GLY A 143 -1.07 4.30 -2.21
N LEU A 144 -1.50 3.51 -1.23
CA LEU A 144 -2.03 4.01 0.05
C LEU A 144 -0.99 4.05 1.17
N VAL A 145 0.10 3.29 1.03
CA VAL A 145 1.27 3.32 1.89
C VAL A 145 2.54 3.29 1.06
N THR A 146 3.64 3.79 1.62
CA THR A 146 4.96 3.84 1.00
C THR A 146 6.00 3.07 1.80
N ASP A 147 7.11 2.70 1.14
CA ASP A 147 8.21 2.00 1.79
C ASP A 147 8.76 2.79 2.98
N GLY A 148 9.03 2.07 4.08
CA GLY A 148 9.56 2.63 5.31
C GLY A 148 8.50 3.09 6.33
N GLN A 149 7.23 3.23 5.94
CA GLN A 149 6.14 3.48 6.90
C GLN A 149 5.96 2.29 7.83
N THR A 150 5.68 2.57 9.09
CA THR A 150 5.42 1.54 10.10
C THR A 150 3.93 1.24 10.13
N VAL A 151 3.55 -0.01 9.90
CA VAL A 151 2.16 -0.46 9.99
C VAL A 151 2.04 -1.39 11.19
N THR A 152 1.04 -1.18 12.04
CA THR A 152 0.78 -2.03 13.20
C THR A 152 -0.66 -2.51 13.19
N ILE A 153 -0.87 -3.82 13.27
CA ILE A 153 -2.20 -4.43 13.45
C ILE A 153 -2.37 -4.75 14.94
N HIS A 154 -3.45 -4.26 15.54
CA HIS A 154 -3.78 -4.48 16.94
C HIS A 154 -4.92 -5.48 17.07
N CYS A 155 -4.79 -6.38 18.04
CA CYS A 155 -5.80 -7.37 18.40
C CYS A 155 -6.09 -7.28 19.90
N ASN A 156 -7.34 -6.92 20.24
CA ASN A 156 -7.82 -6.80 21.61
C ASN A 156 -8.75 -8.00 21.92
N ASP A 157 -8.16 -9.13 22.31
CA ASP A 157 -8.89 -10.34 22.61
C ASP A 157 -9.64 -10.23 23.95
N LYS A 158 -10.96 -10.06 23.85
CA LYS A 158 -11.84 -9.92 25.03
C LYS A 158 -12.17 -11.25 25.70
N SER A 159 -11.85 -12.39 25.08
CA SER A 159 -12.15 -13.70 25.68
C SER A 159 -11.19 -14.08 26.79
N ASP A 160 -9.95 -13.59 26.73
CA ASP A 160 -8.92 -13.76 27.77
C ASP A 160 -8.36 -12.42 28.27
N ASN A 161 -8.92 -11.29 27.82
CA ASN A 161 -8.48 -9.93 28.14
C ASN A 161 -7.03 -9.63 27.73
N THR A 162 -6.55 -10.26 26.66
CA THR A 162 -5.21 -10.02 26.14
C THR A 162 -5.21 -8.96 25.03
N LYS A 163 -4.10 -8.21 24.96
CA LYS A 163 -3.84 -7.27 23.86
C LYS A 163 -2.54 -7.68 23.21
N SER A 164 -2.55 -7.79 21.89
CA SER A 164 -1.40 -8.19 21.11
C SER A 164 -1.34 -7.37 19.82
N SER A 165 -0.15 -7.26 19.25
CA SER A 165 0.05 -6.54 18.00
C SER A 165 1.21 -7.12 17.20
N VAL A 166 1.14 -6.90 15.90
CA VAL A 166 2.24 -7.17 14.95
C VAL A 166 2.60 -5.86 14.28
N SER A 167 3.89 -5.59 14.14
CA SER A 167 4.39 -4.33 13.59
C SER A 167 5.63 -4.55 12.74
N GLY A 168 5.77 -3.75 11.69
CA GLY A 168 6.88 -3.81 10.76
C GLY A 168 6.91 -2.58 9.86
N LYS A 169 7.93 -2.50 9.01
CA LYS A 169 8.04 -1.43 8.01
C LYS A 169 7.63 -1.95 6.64
N VAL A 170 6.80 -1.20 5.93
CA VAL A 170 6.42 -1.51 4.54
C VAL A 170 7.69 -1.68 3.69
N GLY A 171 7.76 -2.78 2.95
CA GLY A 171 8.93 -3.14 2.14
C GLY A 171 10.04 -3.89 2.90
N ALA A 172 9.86 -4.15 4.19
CA ALA A 172 10.71 -4.98 5.03
C ALA A 172 9.91 -6.09 5.72
N ASP A 173 10.60 -6.93 6.50
CA ASP A 173 9.97 -7.92 7.36
C ASP A 173 9.39 -7.29 8.64
N LEU A 174 8.56 -8.06 9.34
CA LEU A 174 8.07 -7.71 10.67
C LEU A 174 9.22 -7.51 11.65
N THR A 175 9.09 -6.47 12.46
CA THR A 175 10.04 -6.13 13.53
C THR A 175 9.52 -6.52 14.90
N SER A 176 8.22 -6.79 15.05
CA SER A 176 7.58 -7.19 16.30
C SER A 176 6.35 -8.07 16.06
N GLY A 177 6.14 -9.05 16.96
CA GLY A 177 4.95 -9.90 16.99
C GLY A 177 5.00 -11.13 16.09
N ASN A 178 6.17 -11.53 15.58
CA ASN A 178 6.33 -12.72 14.74
C ASN A 178 5.79 -13.98 15.43
N GLY A 179 5.10 -14.84 14.67
CA GLY A 179 4.45 -16.04 15.19
C GLY A 179 3.16 -15.80 15.99
N THR A 180 2.72 -14.55 16.14
CA THR A 180 1.44 -14.25 16.82
C THR A 180 0.26 -14.69 15.95
N THR A 181 -0.71 -15.36 16.57
CA THR A 181 -2.00 -15.68 15.96
C THR A 181 -3.08 -14.83 16.60
N PHE A 182 -3.95 -14.22 15.79
CA PHE A 182 -5.07 -13.42 16.26
C PHE A 182 -6.38 -14.14 16.04
N LYS A 183 -7.37 -13.94 16.93
CA LYS A 183 -8.77 -14.22 16.59
C LYS A 183 -9.28 -13.06 15.74
N LYS A 184 -9.73 -13.36 14.52
CA LYS A 184 -10.10 -12.36 13.50
C LYS A 184 -11.09 -11.31 14.02
N ARG A 185 -12.10 -11.74 14.79
CA ARG A 185 -13.12 -10.87 15.39
C ARG A 185 -12.59 -9.81 16.38
N PHE A 186 -11.38 -10.00 16.91
CA PHE A 186 -10.79 -9.12 17.92
C PHE A 186 -9.71 -8.18 17.36
N ILE A 187 -9.40 -8.30 16.06
CA ILE A 187 -8.63 -7.28 15.35
C ILE A 187 -9.54 -6.07 15.15
N ASP A 188 -9.25 -4.98 15.84
CA ASP A 188 -10.12 -3.80 15.89
C ASP A 188 -9.44 -2.50 15.43
N LYS A 189 -8.11 -2.51 15.25
CA LYS A 189 -7.38 -1.30 14.90
C LYS A 189 -6.11 -1.57 14.11
N ILE A 190 -5.81 -0.69 13.16
CA ILE A 190 -4.55 -0.65 12.41
C ILE A 190 -4.03 0.79 12.43
N THR A 191 -2.76 0.98 12.78
CA THR A 191 -2.10 2.29 12.79
C THR A 191 -0.96 2.35 11.77
N ILE A 192 -0.77 3.52 11.16
CA ILE A 192 0.27 3.78 10.15
C ILE A 192 1.04 5.04 10.54
N ASP A 193 2.36 4.90 10.72
CA ASP A 193 3.30 5.98 11.06
C ASP A 193 4.35 6.22 9.97
#